data_AF-A0A820EH95-F1
#
_entry.id   AF-A0A820EH95-F1
#
_cell.length_a   1.000
_cell.length_b   1.000
_cell.length_c   1.000
_cell.angle_alpha   90.00
_cell.angle_beta   90.00
_cell.angle_gamma   90.00
#
_symmetry.space_group_name_H-M   'P 1'
#
loop_
_entity.id
_entity.type
_entity.pdbx_description
1 polymer ?
#
loop_
_entity_poly.entity_id
_entity_poly.type
_entity_poly.pdbx_seq_one_letter_code
_entity_poly.pdbx_strand_id
1 'polypeptide(L)'
;SIQIKGAFFCEYFDSPTDALYFSIGYSFEIKKNTSVWITLKPITSPYHAGSLFKNLDVRLLLFEKLARSTERRLIQISSARSGIKSYIELNDLPKGSYEIIPITFGGVLRPRTREVNERPPIKTLRETRGKKFSMSKDYRDALEYIFDVFDFNDNKQLDRNEYNLWTIRTTGEEITNEDWLSIRDHVRLDEGEGISKENFFKLNDFEVQDPDTTETDLWAGLKSIGFNYALELDMMCPFELTVHVNESNIHLESTSFVELTEIKKILIKFLQNKSEKIKLNSTVQCFNYHDDCGSILIVENKGPHNVRISAQVVNSNNAALTLPIDSRKPPIINIRHETSQIIWFAHKLDSLRPMELDANVQVQ
;
A
#
# COMPACT_ATOMS: atom_id res chain seq x y z
N SER A 1 -13.71 2.54 -19.68
CA SER A 1 -13.03 2.55 -18.37
C SER A 1 -12.31 1.24 -18.20
N ILE A 2 -11.22 1.24 -17.44
CA ILE A 2 -10.50 0.03 -17.03
C ILE A 2 -10.56 -0.05 -15.52
N GLN A 3 -10.80 -1.24 -15.00
CA GLN A 3 -10.82 -1.54 -13.59
C GLN A 3 -9.73 -2.57 -13.33
N ILE A 4 -8.94 -2.35 -12.28
CA ILE A 4 -7.85 -3.24 -11.87
C ILE A 4 -7.81 -3.28 -10.35
N LYS A 5 -7.41 -4.43 -9.79
CA LYS A 5 -7.19 -4.59 -8.35
C LYS A 5 -5.73 -4.38 -7.98
N GLY A 6 -5.49 -4.19 -6.70
CA GLY A 6 -4.18 -4.23 -6.07
C GLY A 6 -4.33 -4.33 -4.56
N ALA A 7 -3.23 -4.12 -3.83
CA ALA A 7 -3.25 -4.09 -2.38
C ALA A 7 -2.24 -3.09 -1.79
N PHE A 8 -2.61 -2.52 -0.65
CA PHE A 8 -1.70 -1.83 0.26
C PHE A 8 -1.08 -2.83 1.21
N PHE A 9 0.20 -2.69 1.49
CA PHE A 9 0.94 -3.49 2.45
C PHE A 9 1.63 -2.59 3.46
N CYS A 10 1.85 -3.11 4.66
CA CYS A 10 2.69 -2.46 5.66
C CYS A 10 3.54 -3.46 6.43
N GLU A 11 4.77 -3.08 6.75
CA GLU A 11 5.69 -3.88 7.56
C GLU A 11 6.67 -3.01 8.35
N TYR A 12 7.41 -3.62 9.28
CA TYR A 12 8.51 -2.96 9.99
C TYR A 12 9.84 -3.32 9.33
N PHE A 13 10.70 -2.32 9.14
CA PHE A 13 12.06 -2.52 8.63
C PHE A 13 13.07 -2.35 9.76
N ASP A 14 13.74 -3.44 10.17
CA ASP A 14 14.83 -3.51 11.17
C ASP A 14 14.58 -2.91 12.58
N SER A 15 13.53 -2.10 12.76
CA SER A 15 13.16 -1.39 13.98
C SER A 15 11.65 -1.17 14.02
N PRO A 16 11.00 -1.28 15.21
CA PRO A 16 9.57 -1.01 15.40
C PRO A 16 9.18 0.47 15.21
N THR A 17 10.11 1.33 14.80
CA THR A 17 9.86 2.75 14.51
C THR A 17 9.79 3.07 13.03
N ASP A 18 10.29 2.19 12.16
CA ASP A 18 10.43 2.43 10.73
C ASP A 18 9.42 1.57 9.98
N ALA A 19 8.17 2.04 9.99
CA ALA A 19 7.08 1.42 9.24
C ALA A 19 7.24 1.73 7.74
N LEU A 20 7.25 0.68 6.93
CA LEU A 20 7.17 0.77 5.47
C LEU A 20 5.72 0.60 5.03
N TYR A 21 5.35 1.38 4.03
CA TYR A 21 4.07 1.29 3.35
C TYR A 21 4.33 1.25 1.86
N PHE A 22 3.76 0.27 1.18
CA PHE A 22 3.95 0.11 -0.25
C PHE A 22 2.69 -0.46 -0.90
N SER A 23 2.63 -0.30 -2.21
CA SER A 23 1.56 -0.77 -3.07
C SER A 23 2.13 -1.02 -4.47
N ILE A 24 1.30 -1.54 -5.36
CA ILE A 24 1.66 -1.72 -6.77
C ILE A 24 1.37 -0.44 -7.54
N GLY A 25 2.34 -0.01 -8.36
CA GLY A 25 2.14 1.06 -9.33
C GLY A 25 1.45 0.57 -10.60
N TYR A 26 0.84 1.48 -11.36
CA TYR A 26 0.20 1.15 -12.63
C TYR A 26 0.59 2.17 -13.70
N SER A 27 1.04 1.71 -14.86
CA SER A 27 1.43 2.58 -15.97
C SER A 27 0.46 2.51 -17.13
N PHE A 28 0.27 3.64 -17.80
CA PHE A 28 -0.59 3.75 -18.97
C PHE A 28 -0.12 4.88 -19.89
N GLU A 29 -0.49 4.80 -21.17
CA GLU A 29 -0.15 5.80 -22.17
C GLU A 29 -1.38 6.48 -22.76
N ILE A 30 -1.28 7.79 -22.96
CA ILE A 30 -2.31 8.60 -23.60
C ILE A 30 -1.78 9.07 -24.95
N LYS A 31 -2.55 8.81 -26.02
CA LYS A 31 -2.15 9.12 -27.41
C LYS A 31 -2.50 10.53 -27.88
N LYS A 32 -3.45 11.20 -27.23
CA LYS A 32 -3.90 12.58 -27.50
C LYS A 32 -4.30 13.24 -26.19
N ASN A 33 -4.18 14.55 -26.09
CA ASN A 33 -4.71 15.31 -24.95
C ASN A 33 -6.17 14.91 -24.67
N THR A 34 -6.48 14.64 -23.41
CA THR A 34 -7.80 14.10 -23.04
C THR A 34 -8.12 14.32 -21.57
N SER A 35 -9.40 14.18 -21.23
CA SER A 35 -9.85 14.18 -19.85
C SER A 35 -9.67 12.80 -19.22
N VAL A 36 -9.21 12.77 -17.97
CA VAL A 36 -9.00 11.55 -17.19
C VAL A 36 -9.68 11.66 -15.84
N TRP A 37 -10.38 10.60 -15.46
CA TRP A 37 -10.99 10.42 -14.16
C TRP A 37 -10.52 9.10 -13.55
N ILE A 38 -9.83 9.17 -12.41
CA ILE A 38 -9.25 8.02 -11.71
C ILE A 38 -9.91 7.91 -10.35
N THR A 39 -10.35 6.72 -9.97
CA THR A 39 -10.91 6.46 -8.64
C THR A 39 -10.23 5.29 -7.96
N LEU A 40 -10.05 5.41 -6.65
CA LEU A 40 -9.49 4.38 -5.79
C LEU A 40 -10.44 4.10 -4.64
N LYS A 41 -10.67 2.82 -4.37
CA LYS A 41 -11.57 2.35 -3.32
C LYS A 41 -10.98 1.13 -2.63
N PRO A 42 -10.80 1.14 -1.29
CA PRO A 42 -10.47 -0.07 -0.54
C PRO A 42 -11.56 -1.13 -0.67
N ILE A 43 -11.13 -2.38 -0.75
CA ILE A 43 -11.99 -3.57 -0.77
C ILE A 43 -11.98 -4.18 0.62
N THR A 44 -13.16 -4.51 1.15
CA THR A 44 -13.29 -5.25 2.40
C THR A 44 -13.04 -6.72 2.18
N SER A 45 -12.20 -7.32 3.02
CA SER A 45 -11.92 -8.76 3.01
C SER A 45 -12.77 -9.51 4.03
N PRO A 46 -13.16 -10.77 3.77
CA PRO A 46 -13.69 -11.65 4.82
C PRO A 46 -12.65 -11.96 5.91
N TYR A 47 -11.36 -11.80 5.63
CA TYR A 47 -10.27 -12.02 6.59
C TYR A 47 -9.93 -10.76 7.40
N HIS A 48 -10.52 -9.61 7.09
CA HIS A 48 -10.28 -8.40 7.89
C HIS A 48 -10.95 -8.51 9.26
N ALA A 49 -10.19 -8.31 10.33
CA ALA A 49 -10.74 -8.25 11.68
C ALA A 49 -11.59 -6.98 11.87
N GLY A 50 -12.92 -7.14 11.95
CA GLY A 50 -13.84 -6.06 12.29
C GLY A 50 -13.96 -4.94 11.24
N SER A 51 -14.34 -3.74 11.67
CA SER A 51 -14.62 -2.59 10.79
C SER A 51 -13.41 -1.70 10.51
N LEU A 52 -12.19 -2.15 10.83
CA LEU A 52 -10.96 -1.34 10.78
C LEU A 52 -10.81 -0.60 9.45
N PHE A 53 -11.02 -1.29 8.33
CA PHE A 53 -10.80 -0.75 6.99
C PHE A 53 -11.90 0.19 6.47
N LYS A 54 -12.96 0.43 7.24
CA LYS A 54 -14.03 1.37 6.85
C LYS A 54 -13.57 2.83 6.80
N ASN A 55 -12.37 3.14 7.31
CA ASN A 55 -11.85 4.48 7.45
C ASN A 55 -10.41 4.60 6.96
N LEU A 56 -9.96 3.69 6.08
CA LEU A 56 -8.58 3.67 5.60
C LEU A 56 -8.22 4.98 4.88
N ASP A 57 -7.09 5.55 5.27
CA ASP A 57 -6.52 6.72 4.63
C ASP A 57 -5.85 6.32 3.31
N VAL A 58 -6.55 6.56 2.20
CA VAL A 58 -6.02 6.27 0.85
C VAL A 58 -5.88 7.53 0.02
N ARG A 59 -4.86 7.56 -0.84
CA ARG A 59 -4.64 8.59 -1.86
C ARG A 59 -4.16 7.97 -3.16
N LEU A 60 -4.39 8.68 -4.26
CA LEU A 60 -3.73 8.43 -5.53
C LEU A 60 -2.70 9.51 -5.79
N LEU A 61 -1.57 9.10 -6.32
CA LEU A 61 -0.57 9.99 -6.90
C LEU A 61 -0.50 9.70 -8.40
N LEU A 62 -0.64 10.73 -9.22
CA LEU A 62 -0.46 10.65 -10.66
C LEU A 62 0.87 11.29 -11.04
N PHE A 63 1.77 10.47 -11.58
CA PHE A 63 3.06 10.88 -12.09
C PHE A 63 3.07 10.87 -13.62
N GLU A 64 3.80 11.81 -14.20
CA GLU A 64 4.26 11.73 -15.57
C GLU A 64 5.62 11.02 -15.60
N LYS A 65 5.76 10.05 -16.50
CA LYS A 65 7.01 9.34 -16.77
C LYS A 65 7.80 10.16 -17.80
N LEU A 66 8.95 10.70 -17.39
CA LEU A 66 9.80 11.48 -18.29
C LEU A 66 10.58 10.53 -19.20
N ALA A 67 10.55 10.78 -20.51
CA ALA A 67 11.17 9.89 -21.49
C ALA A 67 12.69 9.75 -21.23
N ARG A 68 13.17 8.50 -21.16
CA ARG A 68 14.59 8.10 -20.99
C ARG A 68 15.19 8.31 -19.58
N SER A 69 14.38 8.53 -18.55
CA SER A 69 14.86 8.50 -17.16
C SER A 69 13.91 7.71 -16.25
N THR A 70 14.43 7.26 -15.10
CA THR A 70 13.62 6.77 -13.97
C THR A 70 12.96 7.93 -13.20
N GLU A 71 13.07 9.16 -13.70
CA GLU A 71 12.54 10.34 -13.03
C GLU A 71 11.02 10.41 -13.21
N ARG A 72 10.36 10.71 -12.09
CA ARG A 72 8.92 10.89 -11.99
C ARG A 72 8.62 12.34 -11.68
N ARG A 73 7.65 12.93 -12.38
CA ARG A 73 7.11 14.24 -12.03
C ARG A 73 5.70 14.09 -11.48
N LEU A 74 5.50 14.41 -10.21
CA LEU A 74 4.16 14.37 -9.60
C LEU A 74 3.29 15.48 -10.20
N ILE A 75 2.20 15.07 -10.84
CA ILE A 75 1.24 15.96 -11.49
C ILE A 75 0.11 16.31 -10.52
N GLN A 76 -0.43 15.30 -9.85
CA GLN A 76 -1.60 15.48 -8.99
C GLN A 76 -1.66 14.45 -7.86
N ILE A 77 -2.19 14.88 -6.71
CA ILE A 77 -2.65 14.03 -5.61
C ILE A 77 -4.18 14.03 -5.59
N SER A 78 -4.78 12.89 -5.25
CA SER A 78 -6.24 12.74 -5.20
C SER A 78 -6.91 13.61 -4.15
N SER A 79 -8.13 14.05 -4.46
CA SER A 79 -9.12 14.56 -3.49
C SER A 79 -10.05 13.42 -3.01
N ALA A 80 -10.92 13.69 -2.03
CA ALA A 80 -11.97 12.77 -1.58
C ALA A 80 -13.35 13.35 -1.87
N ARG A 81 -14.26 12.50 -2.34
CA ARG A 81 -15.69 12.82 -2.47
C ARG A 81 -16.45 11.79 -1.64
N SER A 82 -16.63 12.06 -0.35
CA SER A 82 -17.46 11.29 0.60
C SER A 82 -17.02 9.82 0.82
N GLY A 83 -16.79 9.45 2.08
CA GLY A 83 -16.36 8.10 2.47
C GLY A 83 -14.90 7.78 2.11
N ILE A 84 -14.61 6.50 1.86
CA ILE A 84 -13.25 5.93 1.69
C ILE A 84 -12.72 6.01 0.25
N LYS A 85 -13.37 6.79 -0.61
CA LYS A 85 -13.01 6.88 -2.03
C LYS A 85 -12.15 8.10 -2.29
N SER A 86 -11.01 7.91 -2.95
CA SER A 86 -10.19 9.00 -3.45
C SER A 86 -10.23 9.05 -4.97
N TYR A 87 -10.07 10.24 -5.54
CA TYR A 87 -10.16 10.43 -6.98
C TYR A 87 -9.23 11.53 -7.51
N ILE A 88 -8.88 11.41 -8.79
CA ILE A 88 -8.21 12.45 -9.58
C ILE A 88 -9.08 12.77 -10.79
N GLU A 89 -9.37 14.04 -11.01
CA GLU A 89 -10.08 14.56 -12.19
C GLU A 89 -9.18 15.57 -12.90
N LEU A 90 -8.83 15.32 -14.16
CA LEU A 90 -8.08 16.24 -15.00
C LEU A 90 -8.80 16.39 -16.33
N ASN A 91 -9.16 17.63 -16.69
CA ASN A 91 -9.93 17.89 -17.92
C ASN A 91 -9.08 17.89 -19.20
N ASP A 92 -7.77 18.16 -19.08
CA ASP A 92 -6.83 18.22 -20.20
C ASP A 92 -5.46 17.67 -19.76
N LEU A 93 -5.38 16.35 -19.64
CA LEU A 93 -4.11 15.66 -19.44
C LEU A 93 -3.41 15.53 -20.80
N PRO A 94 -2.17 16.04 -20.97
CA PRO A 94 -1.48 15.96 -22.25
C PRO A 94 -1.24 14.54 -22.75
N LYS A 95 -0.90 14.42 -24.04
CA LYS A 95 -0.32 13.19 -24.58
C LYS A 95 0.97 12.84 -23.82
N GLY A 96 1.11 11.61 -23.35
CA GLY A 96 2.30 11.17 -22.64
C GLY A 96 2.15 9.78 -21.99
N SER A 97 3.19 9.37 -21.26
CA SER A 97 3.20 8.14 -20.46
C SER A 97 3.10 8.51 -18.98
N TYR A 98 2.24 7.81 -18.25
CA TYR A 98 1.87 8.15 -16.89
C TYR A 98 1.99 6.94 -15.97
N GLU A 99 2.13 7.19 -14.66
CA GLU A 99 2.13 6.18 -13.61
C GLU A 99 1.19 6.62 -12.48
N ILE A 100 0.36 5.69 -12.02
CA ILE A 100 -0.55 5.84 -10.89
C ILE A 100 0.05 5.07 -9.73
N ILE A 101 0.23 5.73 -8.60
CA ILE A 101 0.69 5.09 -7.36
C ILE A 101 -0.37 5.32 -6.27
N PRO A 102 -1.18 4.29 -5.95
CA PRO A 102 -2.02 4.29 -4.76
C PRO A 102 -1.16 4.33 -3.51
N ILE A 103 -1.50 5.13 -2.51
CA ILE A 103 -0.78 5.13 -1.23
C ILE A 103 -1.75 5.13 -0.05
N THR A 104 -1.24 4.67 1.08
CA THR A 104 -1.78 4.95 2.41
C THR A 104 -0.67 5.59 3.25
N PHE A 105 -1.03 6.47 4.19
CA PHE A 105 -0.05 7.11 5.07
C PHE A 105 0.18 6.31 6.36
N GLY A 106 -0.59 5.24 6.58
CA GLY A 106 -0.44 4.39 7.76
C GLY A 106 -1.30 4.82 8.94
N GLY A 107 -2.42 5.48 8.67
CA GLY A 107 -3.31 5.96 9.71
C GLY A 107 -4.05 4.81 10.38
N VAL A 108 -4.73 3.98 9.57
CA VAL A 108 -5.44 2.77 10.03
C VAL A 108 -4.61 1.50 9.80
N LEU A 109 -4.13 1.29 8.56
CA LEU A 109 -3.30 0.14 8.23
C LEU A 109 -1.93 0.36 8.88
N ARG A 110 -1.49 -0.55 9.76
CA ARG A 110 -0.25 -0.39 10.52
C ARG A 110 0.47 -1.73 10.68
N PRO A 111 1.81 -1.72 10.66
CA PRO A 111 2.56 -2.94 10.94
C PRO A 111 2.24 -3.47 12.34
N ARG A 112 2.20 -4.80 12.47
CA ARG A 112 1.97 -5.46 13.76
C ARG A 112 3.15 -5.22 14.70
N THR A 113 2.88 -4.62 15.86
CA THR A 113 3.89 -4.40 16.91
C THR A 113 4.18 -5.65 17.73
N ARG A 114 3.20 -6.56 17.80
CA ARG A 114 3.30 -7.86 18.46
C ARG A 114 2.42 -8.84 17.69
N GLU A 115 2.86 -10.09 17.61
CA GLU A 115 1.96 -11.19 17.30
C GLU A 115 0.82 -11.17 18.32
N VAL A 116 -0.42 -11.41 17.88
CA VAL A 116 -1.56 -11.55 18.78
C VAL A 116 -1.34 -12.86 19.56
N ASN A 117 -0.58 -12.75 20.65
CA ASN A 117 -0.06 -13.85 21.48
C ASN A 117 -1.13 -14.64 22.24
N GLU A 118 -2.41 -14.54 21.85
CA GLU A 118 -3.51 -15.14 22.60
C GLU A 118 -4.02 -16.43 21.97
N ARG A 119 -3.62 -16.76 20.72
CA ARG A 119 -4.08 -17.97 20.03
C ARG A 119 -2.92 -18.74 19.38
N PRO A 120 -2.92 -20.09 19.48
CA PRO A 120 -1.96 -20.90 18.74
C PRO A 120 -2.17 -20.68 17.23
N PRO A 121 -1.10 -20.74 16.41
CA PRO A 121 -1.23 -20.69 14.97
C PRO A 121 -2.21 -21.73 14.45
N ILE A 122 -3.07 -21.33 13.52
CA ILE A 122 -3.90 -22.27 12.76
C ILE A 122 -2.96 -23.23 12.03
N LYS A 123 -3.31 -24.52 12.02
CA LYS A 123 -2.48 -25.51 11.34
C LYS A 123 -2.52 -25.28 9.84
N THR A 124 -1.37 -25.13 9.19
CA THR A 124 -1.30 -25.03 7.72
C THR A 124 -1.30 -26.39 7.06
N LEU A 125 -0.88 -27.42 7.80
CA LEU A 125 -0.78 -28.80 7.35
C LEU A 125 -1.79 -29.71 8.05
N ARG A 126 -2.23 -30.73 7.32
CA ARG A 126 -2.92 -31.90 7.87
C ARG A 126 -2.19 -33.18 7.49
N GLU A 127 -2.06 -34.10 8.43
CA GLU A 127 -1.53 -35.43 8.15
C GLU A 127 -2.56 -36.24 7.36
N THR A 128 -2.08 -36.90 6.31
CA THR A 128 -2.86 -37.83 5.48
C THR A 128 -2.34 -39.26 5.69
N ARG A 129 -3.10 -40.25 5.18
CA ARG A 129 -2.73 -41.67 5.32
C ARG A 129 -1.32 -41.91 4.78
N GLY A 130 -0.43 -42.45 5.62
CA GLY A 130 0.93 -42.82 5.23
C GLY A 130 2.01 -41.76 5.49
N LYS A 131 1.85 -40.91 6.51
CA LYS A 131 2.81 -39.86 6.91
C LYS A 131 3.10 -38.80 5.83
N LYS A 132 2.16 -38.59 4.91
CA LYS A 132 2.20 -37.50 3.95
C LYS A 132 1.42 -36.30 4.49
N PHE A 133 1.94 -35.10 4.31
CA PHE A 133 1.18 -33.89 4.65
C PHE A 133 0.34 -33.43 3.47
N SER A 134 -0.66 -32.62 3.72
CA SER A 134 -1.38 -31.85 2.70
C SER A 134 -1.82 -30.53 3.30
N MET A 135 -2.17 -29.57 2.46
CA MET A 135 -2.75 -28.31 2.93
C MET A 135 -3.97 -28.56 3.81
N SER A 136 -4.03 -27.85 4.94
CA SER A 136 -5.26 -27.73 5.73
C SER A 136 -6.32 -26.97 4.93
N LYS A 137 -7.58 -27.08 5.37
CA LYS A 137 -8.67 -26.33 4.70
C LYS A 137 -8.44 -24.82 4.84
N ASP A 138 -8.12 -24.36 6.04
CA ASP A 138 -7.98 -22.93 6.31
C ASP A 138 -6.81 -22.30 5.54
N TYR A 139 -5.70 -23.04 5.38
CA TYR A 139 -4.57 -22.62 4.55
C TYR A 139 -4.94 -22.52 3.07
N ARG A 140 -5.68 -23.52 2.56
CA ARG A 140 -6.16 -23.50 1.17
C ARG A 140 -7.14 -22.37 0.91
N ASP A 141 -8.06 -22.10 1.84
CA ASP A 141 -9.02 -21.01 1.73
C ASP A 141 -8.29 -19.64 1.73
N ALA A 142 -7.24 -19.49 2.55
CA ALA A 142 -6.39 -18.29 2.54
C ALA A 142 -5.63 -18.12 1.22
N LEU A 143 -5.04 -19.20 0.68
CA LEU A 143 -4.39 -19.20 -0.64
C LEU A 143 -5.37 -18.88 -1.78
N GLU A 144 -6.62 -19.33 -1.69
CA GLU A 144 -7.66 -18.98 -2.67
C GLU A 144 -7.90 -17.47 -2.69
N TYR A 145 -8.05 -16.87 -1.50
CA TYR A 145 -8.25 -15.44 -1.38
C TYR A 145 -7.04 -14.64 -1.88
N ILE A 146 -5.83 -15.11 -1.57
CA ILE A 146 -4.60 -14.52 -2.07
C ILE A 146 -4.58 -14.52 -3.60
N PHE A 147 -4.90 -15.65 -4.23
CA PHE A 147 -4.99 -15.77 -5.68
C PHE A 147 -5.92 -14.70 -6.25
N ASP A 148 -7.13 -14.55 -5.67
CA ASP A 148 -8.12 -13.58 -6.14
C ASP A 148 -7.70 -12.10 -5.92
N VAL A 149 -6.76 -11.84 -5.00
CA VAL A 149 -6.16 -10.51 -4.76
C VAL A 149 -5.05 -10.20 -5.77
N PHE A 150 -4.22 -11.19 -6.13
CA PHE A 150 -3.14 -11.05 -7.10
C PHE A 150 -3.59 -11.17 -8.56
N ASP A 151 -4.77 -11.72 -8.81
CA ASP A 151 -5.50 -11.62 -10.09
C ASP A 151 -6.04 -10.19 -10.24
N PHE A 152 -5.17 -9.29 -10.70
CA PHE A 152 -5.44 -7.86 -10.73
C PHE A 152 -6.46 -7.50 -11.80
N ASN A 153 -6.40 -8.17 -12.94
CA ASN A 153 -7.31 -7.94 -14.07
C ASN A 153 -8.63 -8.76 -13.97
N ASP A 154 -8.78 -9.59 -12.94
CA ASP A 154 -9.94 -10.46 -12.67
C ASP A 154 -10.23 -11.51 -13.78
N ASN A 155 -9.20 -11.92 -14.53
CA ASN A 155 -9.33 -12.89 -15.62
C ASN A 155 -9.28 -14.36 -15.17
N LYS A 156 -9.15 -14.61 -13.86
CA LYS A 156 -9.07 -15.94 -13.21
C LYS A 156 -7.78 -16.70 -13.49
N GLN A 157 -6.73 -15.98 -13.90
CA GLN A 157 -5.39 -16.49 -14.10
C GLN A 157 -4.38 -15.47 -13.54
N LEU A 158 -3.21 -15.94 -13.11
CA LEU A 158 -2.09 -15.07 -12.81
C LEU A 158 -1.16 -15.08 -14.02
N ASP A 159 -1.04 -13.94 -14.70
CA ASP A 159 0.02 -13.80 -15.68
C ASP A 159 1.41 -13.83 -15.01
N ARG A 160 2.47 -13.80 -15.83
CA ARG A 160 3.84 -13.84 -15.30
C ARG A 160 4.11 -12.69 -14.31
N ASN A 161 3.61 -11.49 -14.58
CA ASN A 161 3.86 -10.33 -13.75
C ASN A 161 3.10 -10.41 -12.43
N GLU A 162 1.84 -10.83 -12.48
CA GLU A 162 1.00 -11.08 -11.29
C GLU A 162 1.62 -12.17 -10.40
N TYR A 163 2.06 -13.28 -11.00
CA TYR A 163 2.72 -14.36 -10.26
C TYR A 163 4.11 -13.94 -9.74
N ASN A 164 4.85 -13.13 -10.49
CA ASN A 164 6.12 -12.56 -10.03
C ASN A 164 5.93 -11.64 -8.81
N LEU A 165 4.90 -10.79 -8.81
CA LEU A 165 4.59 -9.94 -7.65
C LEU A 165 4.18 -10.75 -6.42
N TRP A 166 3.46 -11.87 -6.62
CA TRP A 166 3.22 -12.85 -5.56
C TRP A 166 4.54 -13.40 -5.00
N THR A 167 5.43 -13.89 -5.87
CA THR A 167 6.71 -14.49 -5.46
C THR A 167 7.61 -13.49 -4.76
N ILE A 168 7.80 -12.28 -5.31
CA ILE A 168 8.55 -11.21 -4.64
C ILE A 168 8.00 -10.99 -3.24
N ARG A 169 6.67 -11.01 -3.07
CA ARG A 169 6.09 -10.77 -1.75
C ARG A 169 6.38 -11.89 -0.77
N THR A 170 6.36 -13.15 -1.21
CA THR A 170 6.53 -14.32 -0.33
C THR A 170 7.98 -14.73 -0.12
N THR A 171 8.85 -14.53 -1.10
CA THR A 171 10.26 -15.00 -1.06
C THR A 171 11.26 -13.85 -1.06
N GLY A 172 10.86 -12.65 -1.50
CA GLY A 172 11.77 -11.52 -1.71
C GLY A 172 12.53 -11.57 -3.03
N GLU A 173 12.24 -12.53 -3.91
CA GLU A 173 12.99 -12.77 -5.15
C GLU A 173 12.11 -12.62 -6.40
N GLU A 174 12.69 -12.10 -7.49
CA GLU A 174 12.04 -12.08 -8.79
C GLU A 174 12.14 -13.44 -9.50
N ILE A 175 11.11 -13.79 -10.25
CA ILE A 175 11.06 -15.01 -11.05
C ILE A 175 11.91 -14.82 -12.31
N THR A 176 12.98 -15.61 -12.39
CA THR A 176 13.82 -15.63 -13.58
C THR A 176 13.09 -16.24 -14.78
N ASN A 177 13.62 -16.07 -15.98
CA ASN A 177 13.07 -16.74 -17.16
C ASN A 177 13.10 -18.28 -17.02
N GLU A 178 14.14 -18.81 -16.36
CA GLU A 178 14.31 -20.25 -16.17
C GLU A 178 13.28 -20.79 -15.17
N ASP A 179 13.05 -20.09 -14.06
CA ASP A 179 12.01 -20.43 -13.09
C ASP A 179 10.62 -20.41 -13.74
N TRP A 180 10.33 -19.37 -14.52
CA TRP A 180 9.04 -19.25 -15.21
C TRP A 180 8.81 -20.40 -16.20
N LEU A 181 9.83 -20.78 -16.98
CA LEU A 181 9.74 -21.93 -17.89
C LEU A 181 9.52 -23.23 -17.12
N SER A 182 10.24 -23.44 -16.03
CA SER A 182 10.09 -24.61 -15.16
C SER A 182 8.66 -24.71 -14.59
N ILE A 183 8.11 -23.59 -14.10
CA ILE A 183 6.73 -23.51 -13.60
C ILE A 183 5.74 -23.85 -14.72
N ARG A 184 5.91 -23.24 -15.91
CA ARG A 184 5.04 -23.51 -17.07
C ARG A 184 5.06 -24.98 -17.49
N ASP A 185 6.23 -25.61 -17.51
CA ASP A 185 6.36 -27.02 -17.82
C ASP A 185 5.71 -27.91 -16.75
N HIS A 186 5.88 -27.57 -15.48
CA HIS A 186 5.30 -28.30 -14.35
C HIS A 186 3.77 -28.32 -14.40
N VAL A 187 3.15 -27.16 -14.65
CA VAL A 187 1.68 -27.03 -14.71
C VAL A 187 1.10 -27.13 -16.13
N ARG A 188 1.95 -27.37 -17.14
CA ARG A 188 1.60 -27.55 -18.56
C ARG A 188 0.82 -26.38 -19.15
N LEU A 189 1.41 -25.18 -19.10
CA LEU A 189 0.80 -23.95 -19.64
C LEU A 189 1.21 -23.70 -21.10
N ASP A 190 0.21 -23.46 -21.97
CA ASP A 190 0.46 -23.04 -23.35
C ASP A 190 0.99 -21.61 -23.43
N GLU A 191 1.49 -21.21 -24.61
CA GLU A 191 2.04 -19.87 -24.83
C GLU A 191 0.97 -18.79 -24.63
N GLY A 192 1.25 -17.85 -23.73
CA GLY A 192 0.34 -16.76 -23.38
C GLY A 192 -0.68 -17.10 -22.29
N GLU A 193 -0.74 -18.35 -21.79
CA GLU A 193 -1.60 -18.71 -20.67
C GLU A 193 -1.01 -18.29 -19.32
N GLY A 194 -1.87 -17.80 -18.42
CA GLY A 194 -1.53 -17.56 -17.03
C GLY A 194 -1.80 -18.78 -16.12
N ILE A 195 -1.29 -18.73 -14.90
CA ILE A 195 -1.51 -19.76 -13.89
C ILE A 195 -2.95 -19.68 -13.39
N SER A 196 -3.77 -20.69 -13.71
CA SER A 196 -5.12 -20.81 -13.15
C SER A 196 -5.08 -21.09 -11.64
N LYS A 197 -6.20 -20.85 -10.95
CA LYS A 197 -6.35 -21.18 -9.52
C LYS A 197 -6.02 -22.64 -9.20
N GLU A 198 -6.42 -23.56 -10.07
CA GLU A 198 -6.10 -24.99 -9.91
C GLU A 198 -4.59 -25.24 -9.99
N ASN A 199 -3.93 -24.62 -10.97
CA ASN A 199 -2.48 -24.75 -11.14
C ASN A 199 -1.71 -24.05 -10.01
N PHE A 200 -2.21 -22.93 -9.50
CA PHE A 200 -1.68 -22.27 -8.30
C PHE A 200 -1.72 -23.22 -7.09
N PHE A 201 -2.84 -23.92 -6.87
CA PHE A 201 -2.91 -24.93 -5.82
C PHE A 201 -1.98 -26.12 -6.05
N LYS A 202 -1.81 -26.59 -7.29
CA LYS A 202 -0.85 -27.67 -7.59
C LYS A 202 0.58 -27.28 -7.23
N LEU A 203 0.98 -26.05 -7.50
CA LEU A 203 2.31 -25.53 -7.14
C LEU A 203 2.49 -25.48 -5.62
N ASN A 204 1.50 -24.97 -4.88
CA ASN A 204 1.55 -24.94 -3.42
C ASN A 204 1.48 -26.35 -2.80
N ASP A 205 0.70 -27.27 -3.38
CA ASP A 205 0.67 -28.67 -2.95
C ASP A 205 2.03 -29.35 -3.15
N PHE A 206 2.74 -29.01 -4.25
CA PHE A 206 4.09 -29.50 -4.52
C PHE A 206 5.09 -29.03 -3.44
N GLU A 207 5.05 -27.74 -3.08
CA GLU A 207 5.87 -27.18 -2.00
C GLU A 207 5.58 -27.83 -0.64
N VAL A 208 4.32 -28.14 -0.34
CA VAL A 208 3.91 -28.85 0.89
C VAL A 208 4.38 -30.30 0.93
N GLN A 209 4.62 -30.95 -0.22
CA GLN A 209 5.18 -32.30 -0.26
C GLN A 209 6.71 -32.31 -0.11
N ASP A 210 7.37 -31.16 -0.20
CA ASP A 210 8.82 -31.08 -0.03
C ASP A 210 9.20 -31.44 1.42
N PRO A 211 10.05 -32.46 1.65
CA PRO A 211 10.49 -32.83 2.99
C PRO A 211 11.17 -31.71 3.78
N ASP A 212 11.75 -30.71 3.09
CA ASP A 212 12.43 -29.58 3.70
C ASP A 212 11.47 -28.43 4.05
N THR A 213 10.24 -28.44 3.51
CA THR A 213 9.21 -27.44 3.82
C THR A 213 8.59 -27.71 5.18
N THR A 214 8.74 -26.76 6.09
CA THR A 214 8.15 -26.80 7.43
C THR A 214 6.88 -25.95 7.51
N GLU A 215 6.07 -26.19 8.55
CA GLU A 215 4.92 -25.33 8.86
C GLU A 215 5.33 -23.86 9.11
N THR A 216 6.57 -23.63 9.54
CA THR A 216 7.13 -22.28 9.72
C THR A 216 7.31 -21.56 8.39
N ASP A 217 7.75 -22.28 7.34
CA ASP A 217 7.99 -21.72 6.01
C ASP A 217 6.68 -21.32 5.34
N LEU A 218 5.67 -22.18 5.42
CA LEU A 218 4.31 -21.88 4.93
C LEU A 218 3.70 -20.66 5.64
N TRP A 219 3.94 -20.54 6.95
CA TRP A 219 3.54 -19.37 7.72
C TRP A 219 4.33 -18.11 7.36
N ALA A 220 5.61 -18.24 6.97
CA ALA A 220 6.40 -17.10 6.50
C ALA A 220 5.75 -16.48 5.25
N GLY A 221 5.32 -17.31 4.29
CA GLY A 221 4.55 -16.89 3.12
C GLY A 221 3.28 -16.12 3.50
N LEU A 222 2.40 -16.70 4.33
CA LEU A 222 1.16 -15.99 4.74
C LEU A 222 1.42 -14.69 5.50
N LYS A 223 2.41 -14.68 6.40
CA LYS A 223 2.77 -13.47 7.17
C LYS A 223 3.31 -12.36 6.28
N SER A 224 4.08 -12.71 5.25
CA SER A 224 4.54 -11.74 4.26
C SER A 224 3.34 -11.06 3.58
N ILE A 225 2.29 -11.80 3.25
CA ILE A 225 1.08 -11.22 2.65
C ILE A 225 0.32 -10.31 3.62
N GLY A 226 0.50 -10.52 4.92
CA GLY A 226 -0.09 -9.72 5.98
C GLY A 226 -1.14 -10.45 6.81
N PHE A 227 -1.17 -11.78 6.75
CA PHE A 227 -1.95 -12.60 7.68
C PHE A 227 -1.25 -12.73 9.03
N ASN A 228 -2.04 -12.76 10.09
CA ASN A 228 -1.59 -13.16 11.42
C ASN A 228 -1.88 -14.65 11.69
N TYR A 229 -1.41 -15.17 12.83
CA TYR A 229 -1.59 -16.57 13.21
C TYR A 229 -3.04 -17.01 13.43
N ALA A 230 -3.98 -16.07 13.56
CA ALA A 230 -5.42 -16.33 13.59
C ALA A 230 -6.06 -16.30 12.18
N LEU A 231 -5.26 -16.22 11.12
CA LEU A 231 -5.66 -15.98 9.73
C LEU A 231 -6.48 -14.70 9.55
N GLU A 232 -6.27 -13.69 10.39
CA GLU A 232 -6.82 -12.37 10.16
C GLU A 232 -5.80 -11.55 9.34
N LEU A 233 -6.31 -10.81 8.36
CA LEU A 233 -5.53 -9.95 7.49
C LEU A 233 -5.46 -8.55 8.10
N ASP A 234 -4.33 -8.19 8.70
CA ASP A 234 -4.16 -6.95 9.47
C ASP A 234 -3.02 -6.05 8.95
N MET A 235 -2.15 -6.59 8.10
CA MET A 235 -1.06 -5.82 7.45
C MET A 235 -1.24 -5.66 5.93
N MET A 236 -2.42 -6.01 5.39
CA MET A 236 -2.75 -5.81 3.99
C MET A 236 -4.21 -5.39 3.78
N CYS A 237 -4.42 -4.49 2.83
CA CYS A 237 -5.75 -4.07 2.41
C CYS A 237 -5.87 -4.04 0.89
N PRO A 238 -6.69 -4.89 0.27
CA PRO A 238 -6.91 -4.85 -1.16
C PRO A 238 -7.66 -3.56 -1.56
N PHE A 239 -7.50 -3.14 -2.80
CA PHE A 239 -8.20 -2.00 -3.38
C PHE A 239 -8.59 -2.26 -4.82
N GLU A 240 -9.51 -1.42 -5.29
CA GLU A 240 -9.95 -1.32 -6.66
C GLU A 240 -9.55 0.06 -7.20
N LEU A 241 -8.90 0.06 -8.36
CA LEU A 241 -8.54 1.24 -9.13
C LEU A 241 -9.38 1.25 -10.41
N THR A 242 -10.01 2.37 -10.71
CA THR A 242 -10.74 2.56 -11.97
C THR A 242 -10.20 3.77 -12.70
N VAL A 243 -9.81 3.58 -13.97
CA VAL A 243 -9.28 4.62 -14.84
C VAL A 243 -10.26 4.86 -16.00
N HIS A 244 -10.78 6.07 -16.08
CA HIS A 244 -11.63 6.54 -17.16
C HIS A 244 -10.84 7.54 -17.99
N VAL A 245 -10.69 7.27 -19.28
CA VAL A 245 -10.05 8.17 -20.24
C VAL A 245 -11.05 8.50 -21.32
N ASN A 246 -11.25 9.78 -21.61
CA ASN A 246 -12.22 10.19 -22.62
C ASN A 246 -11.69 9.87 -24.04
N GLU A 247 -12.54 9.32 -24.89
CA GLU A 247 -12.27 9.05 -26.31
C GLU A 247 -10.92 8.36 -26.62
N SER A 248 -10.42 7.52 -25.72
CA SER A 248 -9.17 6.79 -25.89
C SER A 248 -9.22 5.45 -25.16
N ASN A 249 -8.79 4.39 -25.85
CA ASN A 249 -8.49 3.12 -25.21
C ASN A 249 -7.06 3.20 -24.68
N ILE A 250 -6.92 3.04 -23.37
CA ILE A 250 -5.62 2.88 -22.73
C ILE A 250 -5.37 1.40 -22.47
N HIS A 251 -4.12 1.04 -22.22
CA HIS A 251 -3.76 -0.23 -21.60
C HIS A 251 -3.12 0.13 -20.26
N LEU A 252 -3.52 -0.58 -19.20
CA LEU A 252 -3.03 -0.36 -17.85
C LEU A 252 -2.20 -1.58 -17.46
N GLU A 253 -0.93 -1.37 -17.18
CA GLU A 253 0.02 -2.41 -16.81
C GLU A 253 0.45 -2.19 -15.36
N SER A 254 0.40 -3.24 -14.53
CA SER A 254 1.02 -3.21 -13.21
C SER A 254 2.55 -3.08 -13.34
N THR A 255 3.15 -2.22 -12.52
CA THR A 255 4.60 -2.05 -12.42
C THR A 255 5.13 -2.86 -11.23
N SER A 256 6.16 -2.36 -10.53
CA SER A 256 6.68 -2.99 -9.31
C SER A 256 5.90 -2.52 -8.07
N PHE A 257 6.25 -3.11 -6.92
CA PHE A 257 5.99 -2.45 -5.65
C PHE A 257 6.70 -1.09 -5.61
N VAL A 258 6.02 -0.10 -5.04
CA VAL A 258 6.54 1.25 -4.81
C VAL A 258 6.38 1.56 -3.34
N GLU A 259 7.51 1.80 -2.66
CA GLU A 259 7.49 2.25 -1.29
C GLU A 259 7.19 3.74 -1.17
N LEU A 260 6.42 4.12 -0.14
CA LEU A 260 6.16 5.53 0.16
C LEU A 260 7.46 6.32 0.41
N THR A 261 8.49 5.66 0.95
CA THR A 261 9.84 6.19 1.20
C THR A 261 10.54 6.64 -0.10
N GLU A 262 10.41 5.88 -1.19
CA GLU A 262 10.99 6.20 -2.50
C GLU A 262 10.43 7.51 -3.06
N ILE A 263 9.12 7.71 -2.92
CA ILE A 263 8.42 8.87 -3.48
C ILE A 263 8.26 10.04 -2.49
N LYS A 264 8.62 9.84 -1.22
CA LYS A 264 8.47 10.81 -0.12
C LYS A 264 9.04 12.18 -0.47
N LYS A 265 10.26 12.22 -1.03
CA LYS A 265 10.93 13.49 -1.37
C LYS A 265 10.18 14.27 -2.45
N ILE A 266 9.63 13.58 -3.47
CA ILE A 266 8.88 14.21 -4.55
C ILE A 266 7.54 14.71 -4.01
N LEU A 267 6.86 13.89 -3.20
CA LEU A 267 5.60 14.23 -2.56
C LEU A 267 5.74 15.46 -1.66
N ILE A 268 6.77 15.52 -0.81
CA ILE A 268 7.01 16.67 0.08
C ILE A 268 7.20 17.96 -0.71
N LYS A 269 8.05 17.95 -1.74
CA LYS A 269 8.28 19.13 -2.59
C LYS A 269 6.99 19.61 -3.25
N PHE A 270 6.18 18.67 -3.77
CA PHE A 270 4.90 18.99 -4.40
C PHE A 270 3.92 19.62 -3.41
N LEU A 271 3.78 19.02 -2.22
CA LEU A 271 2.87 19.50 -1.18
C LEU A 271 3.31 20.87 -0.64
N GLN A 272 4.59 21.07 -0.34
CA GLN A 272 5.13 22.36 0.14
C GLN A 272 4.79 23.53 -0.78
N ASN A 273 4.83 23.31 -2.10
CA ASN A 273 4.49 24.33 -3.09
C ASN A 273 2.99 24.70 -3.11
N LYS A 274 2.14 23.83 -2.55
CA LYS A 274 0.68 23.99 -2.44
C LYS A 274 0.21 24.21 -1.00
N SER A 275 1.12 24.28 -0.03
CA SER A 275 0.81 24.44 1.38
C SER A 275 0.86 25.89 1.84
N GLU A 276 0.14 26.18 2.91
CA GLU A 276 0.36 27.39 3.70
C GLU A 276 1.56 27.22 4.63
N LYS A 277 2.41 28.24 4.73
CA LYS A 277 3.56 28.21 5.64
C LYS A 277 3.13 28.63 7.05
N ILE A 278 3.32 27.74 8.02
CA ILE A 278 3.13 28.01 9.45
C ILE A 278 4.47 28.42 10.05
N LYS A 279 4.52 29.64 10.60
CA LYS A 279 5.70 30.15 11.30
C LYS A 279 5.73 29.60 12.72
N LEU A 280 6.72 28.75 13.02
CA LEU A 280 6.95 28.23 14.37
C LEU A 280 8.06 29.04 15.07
N ASN A 281 9.31 28.89 14.62
CA ASN A 281 10.44 29.69 15.10
C ASN A 281 11.46 29.92 13.97
N SER A 282 12.64 30.45 14.28
CA SER A 282 13.68 30.75 13.28
C SER A 282 14.34 29.50 12.67
N THR A 283 14.30 28.37 13.37
CA THR A 283 15.00 27.14 12.99
C THR A 283 14.07 26.05 12.44
N VAL A 284 12.76 26.15 12.66
CA VAL A 284 11.77 25.15 12.25
C VAL A 284 10.77 25.76 11.27
N GLN A 285 10.63 25.10 10.12
CA GLN A 285 9.61 25.44 9.12
C GLN A 285 8.50 24.39 9.15
N CYS A 286 7.26 24.86 9.14
CA CYS A 286 6.08 24.02 9.06
C CYS A 286 5.25 24.45 7.86
N PHE A 287 4.73 23.49 7.11
CA PHE A 287 3.83 23.69 6.00
C PHE A 287 2.57 22.87 6.24
N ASN A 288 1.40 23.47 6.05
CA ASN A 288 0.12 22.80 6.16
C ASN A 288 -0.52 22.71 4.77
N TYR A 289 -0.59 21.51 4.23
CA TYR A 289 -1.43 21.21 3.08
C TYR A 289 -2.80 20.77 3.58
N HIS A 290 -3.87 21.39 3.10
CA HIS A 290 -5.23 21.02 3.47
C HIS A 290 -6.06 20.77 2.21
N ASP A 291 -6.85 19.70 2.25
CA ASP A 291 -7.80 19.34 1.20
C ASP A 291 -9.07 18.70 1.80
N ASP A 292 -10.01 18.29 0.95
CA ASP A 292 -11.26 17.60 1.35
C ASP A 292 -11.03 16.29 2.13
N CYS A 293 -9.79 15.83 2.09
CA CYS A 293 -9.32 14.51 2.34
C CYS A 293 -8.61 14.52 3.72
N GLY A 294 -8.14 15.68 4.19
CA GLY A 294 -7.55 15.90 5.50
C GLY A 294 -6.55 17.06 5.54
N SER A 295 -5.69 17.04 6.56
CA SER A 295 -4.53 17.93 6.65
C SER A 295 -3.24 17.13 6.62
N ILE A 296 -2.25 17.64 5.91
CA ILE A 296 -0.89 17.12 5.84
C ILE A 296 0.07 18.19 6.34
N LEU A 297 0.67 17.99 7.52
CA LEU A 297 1.75 18.85 8.00
C LEU A 297 3.09 18.31 7.54
N ILE A 298 3.94 19.20 7.05
CA ILE A 298 5.31 18.93 6.70
C ILE A 298 6.17 19.80 7.60
N VAL A 299 6.97 19.16 8.45
CA VAL A 299 7.83 19.89 9.39
C VAL A 299 9.30 19.61 9.08
N GLU A 300 10.07 20.69 8.96
CA GLU A 300 11.50 20.68 8.69
C GLU A 300 12.26 21.40 9.80
N ASN A 301 13.22 20.71 10.41
CA ASN A 301 14.19 21.34 11.31
C ASN A 301 15.45 21.75 10.53
N LYS A 302 15.69 23.07 10.45
CA LYS A 302 16.87 23.70 9.84
C LYS A 302 17.86 24.22 10.89
N GLY A 303 17.56 24.02 12.18
CA GLY A 303 18.45 24.40 13.27
C GLY A 303 19.50 23.32 13.57
N PRO A 304 20.56 23.67 14.33
CA PRO A 304 21.66 22.76 14.67
C PRO A 304 21.34 21.77 15.80
N HIS A 305 20.12 21.78 16.34
CA HIS A 305 19.72 21.01 17.51
C HIS A 305 18.45 20.21 17.24
N ASN A 306 18.30 19.07 17.92
CA ASN A 306 17.04 18.34 17.94
C ASN A 306 15.95 19.25 18.50
N VAL A 307 14.76 19.21 17.91
CA VAL A 307 13.61 20.00 18.36
C VAL A 307 12.46 19.07 18.69
N ARG A 308 11.81 19.28 19.83
CA ARG A 308 10.59 18.57 20.18
C ARG A 308 9.38 19.37 19.70
N ILE A 309 8.51 18.71 18.96
CA ILE A 309 7.29 19.30 18.41
C ILE A 309 6.09 18.52 18.93
N SER A 310 5.21 19.20 19.65
CA SER A 310 3.88 18.67 19.97
C SER A 310 2.88 19.26 18.99
N ALA A 311 2.07 18.39 18.38
CA ALA A 311 0.94 18.82 17.57
C ALA A 311 -0.32 18.19 18.15
N GLN A 312 -1.38 18.97 18.30
CA GLN A 312 -2.68 18.44 18.69
C GLN A 312 -3.55 18.32 17.44
N VAL A 313 -3.94 17.09 17.07
CA VAL A 313 -5.02 16.91 16.08
C VAL A 313 -6.32 17.12 16.83
N VAL A 314 -7.13 18.08 16.40
CA VAL A 314 -8.52 18.19 16.84
C VAL A 314 -9.39 17.61 15.73
N ASN A 315 -10.40 16.80 16.08
CA ASN A 315 -11.39 16.22 15.14
C ASN A 315 -10.89 15.14 14.16
N SER A 316 -9.80 14.42 14.47
CA SER A 316 -9.42 13.20 13.73
C SER A 316 -8.93 12.09 14.65
N ASN A 317 -9.45 10.87 14.46
CA ASN A 317 -8.96 9.64 15.09
C ASN A 317 -8.08 8.82 14.14
N ASN A 318 -7.84 9.32 12.93
CA ASN A 318 -7.06 8.65 11.89
C ASN A 318 -5.87 9.52 11.51
N ALA A 319 -4.92 9.61 12.44
CA ALA A 319 -3.67 10.31 12.25
C ALA A 319 -2.54 9.32 12.03
N ALA A 320 -1.81 9.51 10.94
CA ALA A 320 -0.58 8.81 10.64
C ALA A 320 0.60 9.78 10.82
N LEU A 321 1.62 9.32 11.53
CA LEU A 321 2.93 9.94 11.48
C LEU A 321 3.85 8.95 10.78
N THR A 322 4.84 9.46 10.05
CA THR A 322 6.00 8.65 9.64
C THR A 322 6.86 8.18 10.84
N LEU A 323 6.31 8.17 12.06
CA LEU A 323 6.83 7.68 13.34
C LEU A 323 5.63 7.23 14.21
N PRO A 324 5.73 6.20 15.07
CA PRO A 324 4.59 5.69 15.83
C PRO A 324 3.98 6.72 16.79
N ILE A 325 2.64 6.82 16.82
CA ILE A 325 1.86 7.60 17.79
C ILE A 325 1.34 6.65 18.88
N ASP A 326 1.56 6.99 20.16
CA ASP A 326 0.76 6.45 21.26
C ASP A 326 -0.60 7.18 21.27
N SER A 327 -1.65 6.46 20.88
CA SER A 327 -3.02 6.99 20.71
C SER A 327 -3.67 7.52 21.99
N ARG A 328 -3.00 7.41 23.15
CA ARG A 328 -3.51 7.83 24.46
C ARG A 328 -3.08 9.24 24.90
N LYS A 329 -2.22 9.93 24.13
CA LYS A 329 -1.73 11.30 24.43
C LYS A 329 -1.70 12.14 23.14
N PRO A 330 -1.74 13.50 23.21
CA PRO A 330 -1.47 14.32 22.04
C PRO A 330 -0.12 13.89 21.43
N PRO A 331 -0.02 13.73 20.10
CA PRO A 331 1.22 13.23 19.50
C PRO A 331 2.35 14.21 19.83
N ILE A 332 3.33 13.72 20.60
CA ILE A 332 4.57 14.43 20.86
C ILE A 332 5.66 13.79 20.02
N ILE A 333 6.25 14.56 19.11
CA ILE A 333 7.19 14.10 18.11
C ILE A 333 8.55 14.73 18.40
N ASN A 334 9.59 13.91 18.46
CA ASN A 334 10.97 14.40 18.55
C ASN A 334 11.55 14.49 17.14
N ILE A 335 11.81 15.70 16.64
CA ILE A 335 12.46 15.91 15.35
C ILE A 335 13.96 15.97 15.56
N ARG A 336 14.68 14.97 15.03
CA ARG A 336 16.14 14.90 15.14
C ARG A 336 16.82 15.88 14.17
N HIS A 337 18.02 16.30 14.55
CA HIS A 337 18.95 17.06 13.75
C HIS A 337 19.38 16.24 12.53
N GLU A 338 19.59 16.94 11.41
CA GLU A 338 20.24 16.45 10.20
C GLU A 338 19.49 15.52 9.22
N THR A 339 18.19 15.20 9.35
CA THR A 339 17.43 14.60 8.19
C THR A 339 15.92 14.42 8.35
N SER A 340 15.28 14.86 9.44
CA SER A 340 13.90 14.45 9.72
C SER A 340 12.86 15.40 9.12
N GLN A 341 12.47 15.19 7.85
CA GLN A 341 11.19 15.68 7.35
C GLN A 341 10.08 14.73 7.83
N ILE A 342 9.15 15.24 8.62
CA ILE A 342 8.02 14.49 9.13
C ILE A 342 6.76 14.92 8.39
N ILE A 343 6.05 13.92 7.86
CA ILE A 343 4.71 14.08 7.29
C ILE A 343 3.73 13.65 8.38
N TRP A 344 2.89 14.57 8.83
CA TRP A 344 1.75 14.26 9.67
C TRP A 344 0.52 14.28 8.80
N PHE A 345 -0.16 13.15 8.71
CA PHE A 345 -1.42 13.05 8.00
C PHE A 345 -2.54 12.93 9.03
N ALA A 346 -3.59 13.73 8.88
CA ALA A 346 -4.80 13.60 9.66
C ALA A 346 -5.99 13.48 8.71
N HIS A 347 -6.60 12.30 8.65
CA HIS A 347 -7.77 12.06 7.81
C HIS A 347 -9.00 12.73 8.41
N LYS A 348 -9.82 13.37 7.58
CA LYS A 348 -11.13 13.86 8.01
C LYS A 348 -12.12 12.69 8.01
N LEU A 349 -12.66 12.34 9.18
CA LEU A 349 -13.74 11.36 9.31
C LEU A 349 -15.05 12.11 9.60
N ASP A 350 -15.87 12.29 8.55
CA ASP A 350 -17.27 12.69 8.60
C ASP A 350 -17.70 13.90 9.45
N SER A 351 -16.80 14.85 9.76
CA SER A 351 -17.19 16.10 10.41
C SER A 351 -17.49 17.21 9.39
N LEU A 352 -18.67 17.81 9.44
CA LEU A 352 -19.04 19.02 8.66
C LEU A 352 -18.25 20.28 9.08
N ARG A 353 -17.27 20.15 9.98
CA ARG A 353 -16.42 21.26 10.43
C ARG A 353 -15.09 21.25 9.68
N PRO A 354 -14.53 22.42 9.34
CA PRO A 354 -13.13 22.50 8.94
C PRO A 354 -12.26 21.84 10.01
N MET A 355 -11.21 21.12 9.59
CA MET A 355 -10.22 20.65 10.54
C MET A 355 -9.39 21.87 10.96
N GLU A 356 -9.80 22.52 12.05
CA GLU A 356 -8.98 23.56 12.68
C GLU A 356 -7.83 22.87 13.39
N LEU A 357 -6.64 22.99 12.80
CA LEU A 357 -5.40 22.81 13.51
C LEU A 357 -5.31 23.98 14.48
N ASP A 358 -5.81 23.78 15.69
CA ASP A 358 -5.49 24.64 16.83
C ASP A 358 -4.04 24.33 17.23
N ALA A 359 -3.14 24.73 16.34
CA ALA A 359 -1.74 24.43 16.33
C ALA A 359 -1.06 25.26 17.40
N ASN A 360 -1.29 24.93 18.67
CA ASN A 360 -0.31 25.18 19.73
C ASN A 360 0.90 24.26 19.49
N VAL A 361 1.54 24.44 18.34
CA VAL A 361 2.76 23.75 17.98
C VAL A 361 3.87 24.42 18.76
N GLN A 362 4.11 23.88 19.95
CA GLN A 362 5.16 24.34 20.84
C GLN A 362 6.45 23.60 20.50
N VAL A 363 7.49 24.40 20.26
CA VAL A 363 8.87 23.93 20.17
C VAL A 363 9.44 23.96 21.58
N GLN A 364 9.81 22.79 22.11
CA GLN A 364 10.61 22.65 23.32
C GLN A 364 12.07 22.35 22.98
#